data_AF-A0A5J4QZL5-F1
#
_entry.id   AF-A0A5J4QZL5-F1
#
_cell.length_a   1.000
_cell.length_b   1.000
_cell.length_c   1.000
_cell.angle_alpha   90.00
_cell.angle_beta   90.00
_cell.angle_gamma   90.00
#
_symmetry.space_group_name_H-M   'P 1'
#
loop_
_entity.id
_entity.type
_entity.pdbx_description
1 polymer ?
#
loop_
_entity_poly.entity_id
_entity_poly.type
_entity_poly.pdbx_seq_one_letter_code
_entity_poly.pdbx_strand_id
1 'polypeptide(L)'
;MDVSSYEDMSDLLLISDMLITDYSSSAGDFALLNKPIILYQEDREAYVKEDRTFYFDIDKSPYWVVKNQEELFSKNNNFTDEDVKINCKKVLDFYVTNESGESSGKIIEYMMLIK
;
A
#
# COMPACT_ATOMS: atom_id res chain seq x y z
N MET A 1 15.88 13.20 4.30
CA MET A 1 16.93 12.30 3.81
C MET A 1 16.43 11.72 2.50
N ASP A 2 17.26 11.66 1.46
CA ASP A 2 16.93 10.96 0.24
C ASP A 2 17.41 9.50 0.37
N VAL A 3 16.52 8.55 0.10
CA VAL A 3 16.75 7.11 0.22
C VAL A 3 16.47 6.37 -1.09
N SER A 4 16.34 7.08 -2.22
CA SER A 4 15.99 6.48 -3.52
C SER A 4 17.02 5.48 -4.07
N SER A 5 18.23 5.44 -3.51
CA SER A 5 19.29 4.48 -3.86
C SER A 5 19.45 3.33 -2.85
N TYR A 6 18.61 3.29 -1.81
CA TYR A 6 18.62 2.20 -0.85
C TYR A 6 18.12 0.92 -1.51
N GLU A 7 18.81 -0.20 -1.28
CA GLU A 7 18.64 -1.44 -2.05
C GLU A 7 17.31 -2.15 -1.78
N ASP A 8 16.91 -2.25 -0.50
CA ASP A 8 15.70 -2.96 -0.11
C ASP A 8 14.63 -1.99 0.40
N MET A 9 13.58 -1.81 -0.41
CA MET A 9 12.44 -0.98 -0.04
C MET A 9 11.69 -1.54 1.19
N SER A 10 11.73 -2.85 1.41
CA SER A 10 11.01 -3.51 2.51
C SER A 10 11.52 -3.04 3.88
N ASP A 11 12.83 -2.82 4.02
CA ASP A 11 13.43 -2.25 5.22
C ASP A 11 12.88 -0.84 5.50
N LEU A 12 12.80 -0.02 4.44
CA LEU A 12 12.28 1.35 4.54
C LEU A 12 10.82 1.35 4.95
N LEU A 13 10.01 0.43 4.40
CA LEU A 13 8.62 0.25 4.80
C LEU A 13 8.52 -0.15 6.28
N LEU A 14 9.33 -1.11 6.74
CA LEU A 14 9.30 -1.60 8.11
C LEU A 14 9.54 -0.48 9.14
N ILE A 15 10.51 0.39 8.88
CA ILE A 15 10.88 1.50 9.79
C ILE A 15 9.99 2.74 9.66
N SER A 16 9.16 2.84 8.62
CA SER A 16 8.30 4.01 8.38
C SER A 16 7.03 3.96 9.21
N ASP A 17 6.63 5.07 9.82
CA ASP A 17 5.39 5.16 10.61
C ASP A 17 4.13 5.31 9.75
N MET A 18 4.27 5.77 8.50
CA MET A 18 3.19 6.01 7.54
C MET A 18 3.75 5.91 6.12
N LEU A 19 2.89 5.53 5.17
CA LEU A 19 3.19 5.59 3.74
C LEU A 19 2.25 6.59 3.04
N ILE A 20 2.87 7.53 2.30
CA ILE A 20 2.17 8.38 1.33
C ILE A 20 2.69 7.99 -0.05
N THR A 21 1.78 7.61 -0.94
CA THR A 21 2.11 7.20 -2.32
C THR A 21 0.94 7.52 -3.23
N ASP A 22 1.06 7.38 -4.54
CA ASP A 22 0.00 7.69 -5.51
C ASP A 22 -0.67 6.43 -6.08
N TYR A 23 0.05 5.69 -6.92
CA TYR A 23 -0.39 4.54 -7.71
C TYR A 23 0.52 3.32 -7.52
N SER A 24 1.42 3.37 -6.55
CA SER A 24 2.34 2.28 -6.22
C SER A 24 1.61 1.10 -5.58
N SER A 25 1.97 -0.12 -6.00
CA SER A 25 1.51 -1.35 -5.35
C SER A 25 2.02 -1.50 -3.92
N SER A 26 3.09 -0.78 -3.55
CA SER A 26 3.64 -0.80 -2.18
C SER A 26 2.63 -0.36 -1.12
N ALA A 27 1.56 0.35 -1.50
CA ALA A 27 0.43 0.63 -0.64
C ALA A 27 -0.22 -0.65 -0.09
N GLY A 28 -0.33 -1.70 -0.90
CA GLY A 28 -0.89 -2.99 -0.49
C GLY A 28 0.04 -3.72 0.47
N ASP A 29 1.33 -3.75 0.16
CA ASP A 29 2.35 -4.38 1.00
C ASP A 29 2.41 -3.72 2.39
N PHE A 30 2.33 -2.39 2.44
CA PHE A 30 2.38 -1.63 3.69
C PHE A 30 1.19 -1.91 4.61
N ALA A 31 0.05 -2.36 4.07
CA ALA A 31 -1.14 -2.68 4.86
C ALA A 31 -0.88 -3.85 5.83
N LEU A 32 0.09 -4.73 5.51
CA LEU A 32 0.53 -5.81 6.40
C LEU A 32 1.10 -5.29 7.72
N LEU A 33 1.64 -4.06 7.73
CA LEU A 33 2.25 -3.45 8.91
C LEU A 33 1.23 -2.83 9.86
N ASN A 34 -0.06 -2.75 9.48
CA ASN A 34 -1.11 -2.06 10.22
C ASN A 34 -0.76 -0.58 10.52
N LYS A 35 -0.14 0.10 9.56
CA LYS A 35 0.25 1.50 9.65
C LYS A 35 -0.53 2.34 8.63
N PRO A 36 -0.71 3.66 8.86
CA PRO A 36 -1.49 4.51 7.97
C PRO A 36 -0.96 4.54 6.54
N ILE A 37 -1.89 4.49 5.58
CA ILE A 37 -1.61 4.60 4.14
C ILE A 37 -2.52 5.69 3.57
N ILE A 38 -1.93 6.67 2.89
CA ILE A 38 -2.67 7.72 2.18
C ILE A 38 -2.25 7.72 0.71
N LEU A 39 -3.24 7.61 -0.17
CA LEU A 39 -3.05 7.77 -1.61
C LEU A 39 -3.19 9.25 -1.98
N TYR A 40 -2.09 9.88 -2.39
CA TYR A 40 -2.06 11.27 -2.86
C TYR A 40 -2.15 11.28 -4.39
N GLN A 41 -3.32 11.64 -4.93
CA GLN A 41 -3.66 11.46 -6.35
C GLN A 41 -4.22 12.76 -6.95
N GLU A 42 -3.39 13.79 -7.07
CA GLU A 42 -3.80 15.09 -7.61
C GLU A 42 -4.13 15.04 -9.12
N ASP A 43 -3.42 14.18 -9.85
CA ASP A 43 -3.44 14.07 -11.31
C ASP A 43 -4.35 12.94 -11.82
N ARG A 44 -5.18 12.36 -10.93
CA ARG A 44 -5.98 11.17 -11.22
C ARG A 44 -6.79 11.23 -12.50
N GLU A 45 -7.42 12.38 -12.78
CA GLU A 45 -8.23 12.54 -13.99
C GLU A 45 -7.39 12.49 -15.27
N ALA A 46 -6.16 13.02 -15.23
CA ALA A 46 -5.22 12.93 -16.33
C ALA A 46 -4.66 11.51 -16.45
N TYR A 47 -4.25 10.91 -15.32
CA TYR A 47 -3.69 9.57 -15.25
C TYR A 47 -4.63 8.49 -15.84
N VAL A 48 -5.93 8.56 -15.52
CA VAL A 48 -6.95 7.64 -16.06
C VAL A 48 -7.19 7.85 -17.56
N LYS A 49 -7.16 9.10 -18.03
CA LYS A 49 -7.41 9.43 -19.44
C LYS A 49 -6.26 9.04 -20.35
N GLU A 50 -5.03 9.17 -19.87
CA GLU A 50 -3.84 9.07 -20.73
C GLU A 50 -3.24 7.68 -20.80
N ASP A 51 -3.26 6.86 -19.73
CA ASP A 51 -2.29 5.75 -19.71
C ASP A 51 -2.75 4.41 -19.13
N ARG A 52 -3.71 4.30 -18.20
CA ARG A 52 -3.98 2.98 -17.56
C ARG A 52 -5.42 2.73 -17.14
N THR A 53 -6.01 1.66 -17.68
CA THR A 53 -7.11 0.95 -17.01
C THR A 53 -6.56 0.38 -15.71
N PHE A 54 -6.96 0.93 -14.57
CA PHE A 54 -6.61 0.32 -13.29
C PHE A 54 -7.14 -1.11 -13.23
N TYR A 55 -6.36 -2.02 -12.65
CA TYR A 55 -6.81 -3.40 -12.38
C TYR A 55 -8.05 -3.45 -11.48
N PHE A 56 -8.27 -2.40 -10.70
CA PHE A 56 -9.41 -2.24 -9.82
C PHE A 56 -9.84 -0.77 -9.76
N ASP A 57 -11.10 -0.56 -9.40
CA ASP A 57 -11.66 0.77 -9.23
C ASP A 57 -11.14 1.39 -7.92
N ILE A 58 -10.27 2.39 -8.02
CA ILE A 58 -9.72 3.11 -6.86
C ILE A 58 -10.84 3.73 -6.01
N ASP A 59 -11.96 4.18 -6.61
CA ASP A 59 -13.08 4.74 -5.83
C ASP A 59 -13.78 3.69 -4.97
N LYS A 60 -13.65 2.42 -5.34
CA LYS A 60 -14.16 1.27 -4.55
C LYS A 60 -13.10 0.68 -3.64
N SER A 61 -11.85 1.11 -3.78
CA SER A 61 -10.79 0.68 -2.89
C SER A 61 -11.01 1.27 -1.49
N PRO A 62 -10.59 0.57 -0.43
CA PRO A 62 -10.77 1.05 0.92
C PRO A 62 -9.75 2.13 1.32
N TYR A 63 -8.78 2.45 0.47
CA TYR A 63 -7.73 3.42 0.78
C TYR A 63 -8.27 4.81 1.12
N TRP A 64 -7.54 5.53 1.95
CA TRP A 64 -7.73 6.97 2.10
C TRP A 64 -7.08 7.70 0.93
N VAL A 65 -7.90 8.32 0.09
CA VAL A 65 -7.44 9.06 -1.09
C VAL A 65 -7.59 10.56 -0.83
N VAL A 66 -6.57 11.34 -1.18
CA VAL A 66 -6.53 12.80 -1.10
C VAL A 66 -6.01 13.37 -2.41
N LYS A 67 -6.42 14.59 -2.77
CA LYS A 67 -6.06 15.23 -4.04
C LYS A 67 -5.16 16.44 -3.90
N ASN A 68 -4.94 16.92 -2.69
CA ASN A 68 -4.15 18.11 -2.42
C ASN A 68 -3.59 18.08 -0.99
N GLN A 69 -2.67 19.01 -0.72
CA GLN A 69 -1.98 19.10 0.57
C GLN A 69 -2.95 19.38 1.73
N GLU A 70 -3.98 20.19 1.52
CA GLU A 70 -4.96 20.53 2.57
C GLU A 70 -5.74 19.29 3.02
N GLU A 71 -6.20 18.48 2.07
CA GLU A 71 -6.84 17.20 2.34
C GLU A 71 -5.87 16.22 3.02
N LEU A 72 -4.60 16.17 2.61
CA LEU A 72 -3.57 15.33 3.23
C LEU A 72 -3.38 15.68 4.71
N PHE A 73 -3.16 16.96 5.03
CA PHE A 73 -3.01 17.42 6.41
C PHE A 73 -4.27 17.18 7.24
N SER A 74 -5.43 17.46 6.66
CA SER A 74 -6.72 17.20 7.30
C SER A 74 -6.91 15.72 7.59
N LYS A 75 -6.52 14.84 6.66
CA LYS A 75 -6.65 13.40 6.82
C LYS A 75 -5.69 12.84 7.87
N ASN A 76 -4.43 13.28 7.86
CA ASN A 76 -3.40 12.90 8.82
C ASN A 76 -3.81 13.17 10.28
N ASN A 77 -4.59 14.22 10.52
CA ASN A 77 -5.02 14.60 11.87
C ASN A 77 -6.34 13.92 12.31
N ASN A 78 -6.98 13.11 11.45
CA ASN A 78 -8.36 12.65 11.62
C ASN A 78 -8.54 11.13 11.44
N PHE A 79 -7.64 10.34 12.03
CA PHE A 79 -7.88 8.91 12.23
C PHE A 79 -7.29 8.45 13.56
N THR A 80 -7.90 7.42 14.14
CA THR A 80 -7.39 6.71 15.31
C THR A 80 -6.59 5.48 14.88
N ASP A 81 -5.83 4.90 15.79
CA ASP A 81 -5.14 3.61 15.56
C ASP A 81 -6.14 2.48 15.20
N GLU A 82 -7.37 2.56 15.71
CA GLU A 82 -8.42 1.60 15.37
C GLU A 82 -8.91 1.79 13.93
N ASP A 83 -9.11 3.03 13.49
CA ASP A 83 -9.44 3.35 12.09
C ASP A 83 -8.37 2.82 11.13
N VAL A 84 -7.09 2.98 11.48
CA VAL A 84 -5.94 2.49 10.70
C VAL A 84 -5.99 0.98 10.55
N LYS A 85 -6.17 0.24 11.64
CA LYS A 85 -6.26 -1.23 11.61
C LYS A 85 -7.45 -1.71 10.78
N ILE A 86 -8.61 -1.07 10.93
CA ILE A 86 -9.80 -1.38 10.13
C ILE A 86 -9.53 -1.10 8.65
N ASN A 87 -8.88 0.02 8.33
CA ASN A 87 -8.53 0.38 6.96
C ASN A 87 -7.57 -0.63 6.34
N CYS A 88 -6.47 -0.95 7.03
CA CYS A 88 -5.49 -1.94 6.60
C CYS A 88 -6.13 -3.31 6.38
N LYS A 89 -6.99 -3.77 7.30
CA LYS A 89 -7.73 -5.02 7.11
C LYS A 89 -8.59 -4.99 5.84
N LYS A 90 -9.36 -3.91 5.63
CA LYS A 90 -10.17 -3.77 4.41
C LYS A 90 -9.30 -3.77 3.15
N VAL A 91 -8.12 -3.12 3.17
CA VAL A 91 -7.15 -3.14 2.06
C VAL A 91 -6.71 -4.58 1.79
N LEU A 92 -6.28 -5.31 2.81
CA LEU A 92 -5.84 -6.69 2.67
C LEU A 92 -6.96 -7.60 2.13
N ASP A 93 -8.19 -7.43 2.62
CA ASP A 93 -9.38 -8.14 2.16
C ASP A 93 -9.70 -7.79 0.69
N PHE A 94 -9.55 -6.52 0.30
CA PHE A 94 -9.76 -6.04 -1.07
C PHE A 94 -8.81 -6.70 -2.07
N TYR A 95 -7.55 -6.90 -1.69
CA TYR A 95 -6.57 -7.63 -2.50
C TYR A 95 -6.68 -9.16 -2.38
N VAL A 96 -7.54 -9.68 -1.51
CA VAL A 96 -7.60 -11.11 -1.16
C VAL A 96 -6.20 -11.62 -0.79
N THR A 97 -5.52 -10.84 0.05
CA THR A 97 -4.10 -11.03 0.35
C THR A 97 -3.88 -12.37 1.06
N ASN A 98 -2.92 -13.15 0.58
CA ASN A 98 -2.50 -14.41 1.19
C ASN A 98 -1.02 -14.33 1.57
N GLU A 99 -0.73 -13.70 2.71
CA GLU A 99 0.62 -13.59 3.26
C GLU A 99 0.75 -14.47 4.51
N SER A 100 1.82 -15.26 4.57
CA SER A 100 2.08 -16.22 5.66
C SER A 100 3.44 -16.05 6.33
N GLY A 101 4.34 -15.22 5.78
CA GLY A 101 5.73 -15.09 6.19
C GLY A 101 6.62 -16.26 5.75
N GLU A 102 6.07 -17.24 5.04
CA GLU A 102 6.75 -18.50 4.69
C GLU A 102 6.92 -18.71 3.19
N SER A 103 6.57 -17.72 2.36
CA SER A 103 6.53 -17.83 0.90
C SER A 103 7.85 -18.34 0.32
N SER A 104 8.99 -17.76 0.74
CA SER A 104 10.30 -18.21 0.28
C SER A 104 10.64 -19.66 0.71
N GLY A 105 10.25 -20.05 1.92
CA GLY A 105 10.44 -21.43 2.41
C GLY A 105 9.65 -22.45 1.59
N LYS A 106 8.37 -22.16 1.33
CA LYS A 106 7.48 -23.01 0.52
C LYS A 106 8.01 -23.22 -0.91
N ILE A 107 8.60 -22.19 -1.52
CA ILE A 107 9.20 -22.32 -2.84
C ILE A 107 10.45 -23.20 -2.82
N ILE A 108 11.31 -23.08 -1.81
CA ILE A 108 12.49 -23.94 -1.66
C ILE A 108 12.07 -25.41 -1.54
N GLU A 109 11.09 -25.70 -0.67
CA GLU A 109 10.54 -27.05 -0.51
C GLU A 109 9.99 -27.61 -1.83
N TYR A 110 9.21 -26.81 -2.55
CA TYR A 110 8.67 -27.19 -3.86
C TYR A 110 9.79 -27.53 -4.85
N MET A 111 10.82 -26.70 -4.95
CA MET A 111 11.97 -26.93 -5.83
C MET A 111 12.77 -28.19 -5.48
N MET A 112 12.79 -28.58 -4.20
CA MET A 112 13.45 -29.81 -3.76
C MET A 112 12.64 -31.07 -4.08
N LEU A 113 11.31 -30.99 -4.15
CA LEU A 113 10.41 -32.12 -4.43
C LEU A 113 10.30 -32.47 -5.92
N ILE A 114 10.59 -31.52 -6.82
CA ILE A 114 10.58 -31.72 -8.28
C ILE A 114 11.94 -32.13 -8.86
N LYS A 115 12.93 -32.41 -7.99
CA LYS A 115 14.17 -33.10 -8.35
C LYS A 115 14.00 -34.61 -8.21
#